data_AF-A0A5C7M0U4-F1
#
_entry.id   AF-A0A5C7M0U4-F1
#
_cell.length_a   1.000
_cell.length_b   1.000
_cell.length_c   1.000
_cell.angle_alpha   90.00
_cell.angle_beta   90.00
_cell.angle_gamma   90.00
#
_symmetry.space_group_name_H-M   'P 1'
#
loop_
_entity.id
_entity.type
_entity.pdbx_description
1 polymer ?
#
loop_
_entity_poly.entity_id
_entity_poly.type
_entity_poly.pdbx_seq_one_letter_code
_entity_poly.pdbx_strand_id
1 'polypeptide(L)'
;MIRIEELSEFQPGTEQLLFPYAAEEFLLAGELQKKILAASEMARVIYHGDELLCYAGIVRSSFLDAPILWVLLGRNVHRWSARTFKKLTEMLRTLFPRTQTVVEVTYNAGVKFAVFCGFRPLGLFVEIDGRRFEYYEVK
;
A
#
# COMPACT_ATOMS: atom_id res chain seq x y z
N MET A 1 -11.44 -7.07 -15.34
CA MET A 1 -11.98 -5.73 -15.01
C MET A 1 -11.50 -5.37 -13.62
N ILE A 2 -11.09 -4.12 -13.36
CA ILE A 2 -10.69 -3.71 -12.01
C ILE A 2 -11.93 -3.22 -11.26
N ARG A 3 -12.12 -3.71 -10.02
CA ARG A 3 -13.19 -3.31 -9.11
C ARG A 3 -12.57 -2.67 -7.87
N ILE A 4 -13.21 -1.62 -7.37
CA ILE A 4 -12.76 -0.86 -6.19
C ILE A 4 -13.93 -0.82 -5.23
N GLU A 5 -13.66 -1.13 -3.97
CA GLU A 5 -14.67 -1.10 -2.93
C GLU A 5 -14.12 -0.35 -1.72
N GLU A 6 -15.01 0.29 -0.97
CA GLU A 6 -14.65 0.87 0.31
C GLU A 6 -14.29 -0.25 1.29
N LEU A 7 -13.20 -0.03 2.03
CA LEU A 7 -12.76 -0.94 3.08
C LEU A 7 -13.12 -0.32 4.44
N SER A 8 -14.10 -0.92 5.12
CA SER A 8 -14.44 -0.56 6.51
C SER A 8 -13.77 -1.49 7.53
N GLU A 9 -13.47 -2.73 7.13
CA GLU A 9 -12.83 -3.74 7.99
C GLU A 9 -12.04 -4.77 7.18
N PHE A 10 -10.99 -5.33 7.77
CA PHE A 10 -10.30 -6.48 7.23
C PHE A 10 -11.05 -7.77 7.60
N GLN A 11 -11.30 -8.62 6.60
CA GLN A 11 -12.01 -9.88 6.80
C GLN A 11 -11.08 -10.96 7.39
N PRO A 12 -11.61 -11.95 8.12
CA PRO A 12 -10.84 -13.11 8.54
C PRO A 12 -10.17 -13.79 7.33
N GLY A 13 -8.88 -14.13 7.46
CA GLY A 13 -8.10 -14.74 6.38
C GLY A 13 -7.45 -13.74 5.41
N THR A 14 -7.51 -12.43 5.69
CA THR A 14 -6.85 -11.39 4.87
C THR A 14 -5.38 -11.72 4.61
N GLU A 15 -4.64 -12.20 5.61
CA GLU A 15 -3.23 -12.57 5.52
C GLU A 15 -2.96 -13.62 4.43
N GLN A 16 -3.92 -14.50 4.13
CA GLN A 16 -3.80 -15.57 3.11
C GLN A 16 -3.95 -15.03 1.68
N LEU A 17 -4.49 -13.82 1.55
CA LEU A 17 -4.67 -13.12 0.28
C LEU A 17 -3.48 -12.21 -0.03
N LEU A 18 -2.63 -11.92 0.95
CA LEU A 18 -1.52 -10.99 0.85
C LEU A 18 -0.22 -11.63 0.35
N PHE A 19 0.64 -10.80 -0.20
CA PHE A 19 2.02 -11.17 -0.49
C PHE A 19 2.75 -11.52 0.83
N PRO A 20 3.65 -12.52 0.88
CA PRO A 20 4.21 -13.02 2.13
C PRO A 20 4.72 -11.95 3.10
N TYR A 21 5.46 -10.97 2.59
CA TYR A 21 5.96 -9.85 3.40
C TYR A 21 4.81 -8.96 3.94
N ALA A 22 3.81 -8.65 3.12
CA ALA A 22 2.65 -7.86 3.55
C ALA A 22 1.75 -8.64 4.53
N ALA A 23 1.66 -9.97 4.37
CA ALA A 23 0.99 -10.86 5.31
C ALA A 23 1.69 -10.85 6.68
N GLU A 24 3.03 -10.92 6.67
CA GLU A 24 3.84 -10.80 7.88
C GLU A 24 3.64 -9.45 8.57
N GLU A 25 3.73 -8.33 7.85
CA GLU A 25 3.45 -7.00 8.41
C GLU A 25 2.03 -6.90 8.97
N PHE A 26 1.04 -7.44 8.27
CA PHE A 26 -0.34 -7.48 8.73
C PHE A 26 -0.51 -8.29 10.02
N LEU A 27 0.18 -9.42 10.15
CA LEU A 27 0.12 -10.25 11.36
C LEU A 27 0.88 -9.60 12.54
N LEU A 28 2.05 -9.03 12.29
CA LEU A 28 2.86 -8.35 13.31
C LEU A 28 2.19 -7.09 13.85
N ALA A 29 1.45 -6.36 13.00
CA ALA A 29 0.74 -5.16 13.41
C ALA A 29 -0.42 -5.45 14.38
N GLY A 30 -1.03 -6.63 14.35
CA GLY A 30 -2.09 -7.07 15.27
C GLY A 30 -3.30 -6.12 15.35
N GLU A 31 -3.43 -5.35 16.44
CA GLU A 31 -4.52 -4.37 16.56
C GLU A 31 -4.19 -3.03 15.87
N LEU A 32 -2.93 -2.81 15.50
CA LEU A 32 -2.49 -1.58 14.84
C LEU A 32 -3.09 -1.45 13.43
N GLN A 33 -3.32 -2.54 12.69
CA GLN A 33 -4.01 -2.42 11.39
C GLN A 33 -5.42 -1.83 11.52
N LYS A 34 -6.16 -2.17 12.58
CA LYS A 34 -7.51 -1.60 12.81
C LYS A 34 -7.43 -0.12 13.13
N LYS A 35 -6.41 0.30 13.89
CA LYS A 35 -6.16 1.71 14.19
C LYS A 35 -5.78 2.50 12.94
N ILE A 36 -4.91 1.95 12.10
CA ILE A 36 -4.52 2.55 10.81
C ILE A 36 -5.74 2.69 9.92
N LEU A 37 -6.57 1.64 9.82
CA LEU A 37 -7.80 1.67 9.04
C LEU A 37 -8.78 2.73 9.54
N ALA A 38 -9.03 2.78 10.86
CA ALA A 38 -9.90 3.78 11.47
C ALA A 38 -9.38 5.22 11.36
N ALA A 39 -8.06 5.40 11.36
CA ALA A 39 -7.40 6.69 11.17
C ALA A 39 -7.27 7.10 9.69
N SER A 40 -7.64 6.23 8.76
CA SER A 40 -7.52 6.52 7.34
C SER A 40 -8.64 7.45 6.87
N GLU A 41 -8.27 8.53 6.18
CA GLU A 41 -9.24 9.40 5.49
C GLU A 41 -10.03 8.62 4.42
N MET A 42 -9.37 7.63 3.84
CA MET A 42 -9.91 6.75 2.84
C MET A 42 -9.16 5.41 2.87
N ALA A 43 -9.91 4.31 2.81
CA ALA A 43 -9.37 2.98 2.61
C ALA A 43 -10.18 2.22 1.55
N ARG A 44 -9.47 1.47 0.71
CA ARG A 44 -10.03 0.75 -0.44
C ARG A 44 -9.46 -0.65 -0.53
N VAL A 45 -10.28 -1.56 -1.00
CA VAL A 45 -9.86 -2.87 -1.51
C VAL A 45 -10.00 -2.89 -3.02
N ILE A 46 -8.98 -3.37 -3.72
CA ILE A 46 -8.87 -3.30 -5.17
C ILE A 46 -8.70 -4.71 -5.73
N TYR A 47 -9.56 -5.09 -6.66
CA TYR A 47 -9.58 -6.42 -7.28
C TYR A 47 -9.38 -6.34 -8.79
N HIS A 48 -8.89 -7.43 -9.40
CA HIS A 48 -8.93 -7.67 -10.83
C HIS A 48 -9.60 -9.02 -11.13
N GLY A 49 -10.87 -8.97 -11.56
CA GLY A 49 -11.71 -10.18 -11.48
C GLY A 49 -11.92 -10.54 -10.01
N ASP A 50 -11.67 -11.80 -9.66
CA ASP A 50 -11.76 -12.30 -8.27
C ASP A 50 -10.43 -12.20 -7.51
N GLU A 51 -9.38 -11.73 -8.17
CA GLU A 51 -8.04 -11.64 -7.59
C GLU A 51 -7.87 -10.32 -6.83
N LEU A 52 -7.47 -10.40 -5.55
CA LEU A 52 -7.04 -9.23 -4.79
C LEU A 52 -5.77 -8.65 -5.40
N LEU A 53 -5.84 -7.38 -5.83
CA LEU A 53 -4.66 -6.61 -6.18
C LEU A 53 -4.01 -6.05 -4.92
N CYS A 54 -4.71 -5.18 -4.19
CA CYS A 54 -4.20 -4.66 -2.94
C CYS A 54 -5.30 -4.10 -2.04
N TYR A 55 -4.96 -3.95 -0.77
CA TYR A 55 -5.59 -2.96 0.09
C TYR A 55 -4.74 -1.70 0.08
N ALA A 56 -5.36 -0.54 0.06
CA ALA A 56 -4.66 0.73 0.12
C ALA A 56 -5.48 1.78 0.86
N GLY A 57 -4.81 2.68 1.55
CA GLY A 57 -5.47 3.81 2.19
C GLY A 57 -4.51 4.94 2.52
N ILE A 58 -5.08 6.08 2.88
CA ILE A 58 -4.35 7.27 3.27
C ILE A 58 -4.57 7.55 4.75
N VAL A 59 -3.47 7.78 5.46
CA VAL A 59 -3.48 8.42 6.78
C VAL A 59 -2.88 9.81 6.67
N ARG A 60 -3.55 10.79 7.28
CA ARG A 60 -3.02 12.14 7.45
C ARG A 60 -2.63 12.36 8.91
N SER A 61 -1.35 12.54 9.17
CA SER A 61 -0.83 12.88 10.50
C SER A 61 -0.97 14.37 10.81
N SER A 62 -0.87 15.24 9.79
CA SER A 62 -0.98 16.69 9.94
C SER A 62 -1.54 17.36 8.67
N PHE A 63 -2.06 18.59 8.81
CA PHE A 63 -2.50 19.39 7.66
C PHE A 63 -1.34 19.94 6.81
N LEU A 64 -0.12 19.96 7.35
CA LEU A 64 1.04 20.56 6.71
C LEU A 64 1.86 19.53 5.91
N ASP A 65 1.76 18.25 6.29
CA ASP A 65 2.52 17.17 5.66
C ASP A 65 1.74 16.50 4.54
N ALA A 66 2.48 15.88 3.61
CA ALA A 66 1.89 15.03 2.61
C ALA A 66 1.26 13.79 3.29
N PRO A 67 0.02 13.41 2.93
CA PRO A 67 -0.60 12.20 3.46
C PRO A 67 0.23 10.95 3.14
N ILE A 68 0.20 9.98 4.05
CA ILE A 68 0.91 8.71 3.92
C ILE A 68 -0.03 7.67 3.33
N LEU A 69 0.31 7.18 2.13
CA LEU A 69 -0.29 6.02 1.50
C LEU A 69 0.31 4.75 2.11
N TRP A 70 -0.54 3.93 2.72
CA TRP A 70 -0.22 2.54 3.07
C TRP A 70 -0.80 1.60 2.02
N VAL A 71 -0.08 0.51 1.71
CA VAL A 71 -0.50 -0.49 0.73
C VAL A 71 -0.13 -1.88 1.21
N LEU A 72 -1.09 -2.81 1.18
CA LEU A 72 -0.87 -4.24 1.38
C LEU A 72 -1.07 -4.95 0.04
N LEU A 73 0.02 -5.40 -0.57
CA LEU A 73 0.00 -6.05 -1.88
C LEU A 73 -0.58 -7.46 -1.79
N GLY A 74 -1.39 -7.83 -2.77
CA GLY A 74 -1.96 -9.16 -2.93
C GLY A 74 -0.90 -10.22 -3.30
N ARG A 75 -1.19 -11.47 -2.95
CA ARG A 75 -0.29 -12.64 -3.09
C ARG A 75 0.30 -12.85 -4.49
N ASN A 76 -0.42 -12.40 -5.50
CA ASN A 76 -0.13 -12.69 -6.91
C ASN A 76 0.51 -11.51 -7.66
N VAL A 77 1.01 -10.48 -6.95
CA VAL A 77 1.65 -9.29 -7.53
C VAL A 77 2.71 -9.59 -8.61
N HIS A 78 3.44 -10.69 -8.46
CA HIS A 78 4.45 -11.14 -9.42
C HIS A 78 3.88 -11.60 -10.78
N ARG A 79 2.58 -11.90 -10.86
CA ARG A 79 1.88 -12.37 -12.07
C ARG A 79 1.13 -11.25 -12.79
N TRP A 80 1.07 -10.06 -12.21
CA TRP A 80 0.29 -8.98 -12.79
C TRP A 80 0.95 -8.48 -14.08
N SER A 81 0.12 -8.28 -15.10
CA SER A 81 0.56 -7.68 -16.34
C SER A 81 0.96 -6.21 -16.13
N ALA A 82 1.85 -5.69 -16.97
CA ALA A 82 2.18 -4.26 -16.97
C ALA A 82 0.93 -3.37 -17.17
N ARG A 83 -0.09 -3.87 -17.88
CA ARG A 83 -1.39 -3.20 -18.03
C ARG A 83 -2.16 -3.12 -16.72
N THR A 84 -2.14 -4.18 -15.91
CA THR A 84 -2.77 -4.21 -14.58
C THR A 84 -2.12 -3.18 -13.67
N PHE A 85 -0.78 -3.19 -13.61
CA PHE A 85 -0.06 -2.19 -12.82
C PHE A 85 -0.32 -0.77 -13.31
N LYS A 86 -0.31 -0.52 -14.62
CA LYS A 86 -0.57 0.83 -15.17
C LYS A 86 -1.93 1.38 -14.72
N LYS A 87 -2.99 0.56 -14.81
CA LYS A 87 -4.33 0.96 -14.35
C LYS A 87 -4.38 1.21 -12.85
N LEU A 88 -3.71 0.36 -12.06
CA LEU A 88 -3.61 0.53 -10.61
C LEU A 88 -2.90 1.85 -10.27
N THR A 89 -1.77 2.15 -10.93
CA THR A 89 -1.05 3.42 -10.77
C THR A 89 -1.92 4.63 -11.11
N GLU A 90 -2.58 4.60 -12.27
CA GLU A 90 -3.47 5.70 -12.70
C GLU A 90 -4.57 5.94 -11.66
N MET A 91 -5.18 4.87 -11.16
CA MET A 91 -6.20 4.95 -10.12
C MET A 91 -5.67 5.51 -8.81
N LEU A 92 -4.53 5.00 -8.32
CA LEU A 92 -3.93 5.49 -7.08
C LEU A 92 -3.59 6.97 -7.21
N ARG A 93 -3.03 7.42 -8.34
CA ARG A 93 -2.76 8.85 -8.56
C ARG A 93 -4.03 9.70 -8.63
N THR A 94 -5.13 9.19 -9.18
CA THR A 94 -6.41 9.92 -9.19
C THR A 94 -7.02 10.03 -7.80
N LEU A 95 -6.99 8.95 -7.02
CA LEU A 95 -7.51 8.95 -5.65
C LEU A 95 -6.60 9.73 -4.70
N PHE A 96 -5.29 9.70 -4.97
CA PHE A 96 -4.22 10.10 -4.07
C PHE A 96 -3.14 10.92 -4.82
N PRO A 97 -3.47 12.16 -5.27
CA PRO A 97 -2.62 12.91 -6.22
C PRO A 97 -1.28 13.37 -5.63
N ARG A 98 -1.21 13.62 -4.32
CA ARG A 98 0.03 13.97 -3.63
C ARG A 98 0.13 13.20 -2.33
N THR A 99 0.95 12.16 -2.33
CA THR A 99 1.15 11.29 -1.17
C THR A 99 2.60 10.90 -1.03
N GLN A 100 2.97 10.61 0.20
CA GLN A 100 4.17 9.87 0.54
C GLN A 100 3.84 8.40 0.79
N THR A 101 4.83 7.53 0.66
CA THR A 101 4.75 6.15 1.14
C THR A 101 6.10 5.76 1.74
N VAL A 102 6.08 4.75 2.60
CA VAL A 102 7.27 4.27 3.31
C VAL A 102 7.40 2.80 3.01
N VAL A 103 8.56 2.40 2.47
CA VAL A 103 8.79 1.03 2.00
C VAL A 103 10.09 0.52 2.58
N GLU A 104 10.09 -0.71 3.09
CA GLU A 104 11.33 -1.36 3.54
C GLU A 104 12.28 -1.55 2.35
N VAL A 105 13.55 -1.17 2.52
CA VAL A 105 14.54 -1.23 1.42
C VAL A 105 14.80 -2.66 0.92
N THR A 106 14.65 -3.67 1.78
CA THR A 106 14.81 -5.09 1.42
C THR A 106 13.54 -5.69 0.80
N TYR A 107 12.40 -4.98 0.85
CA TYR A 107 11.16 -5.45 0.26
C TYR A 107 11.06 -5.13 -1.25
N ASN A 108 11.77 -5.94 -2.06
CA ASN A 108 11.90 -5.75 -3.52
C ASN A 108 10.56 -5.56 -4.26
N ALA A 109 9.49 -6.27 -3.87
CA ALA A 109 8.19 -6.12 -4.53
C ALA A 109 7.54 -4.78 -4.20
N GLY A 110 7.63 -4.31 -2.95
CA GLY A 110 7.18 -2.99 -2.54
C GLY A 110 7.95 -1.86 -3.22
N VAL A 111 9.28 -1.98 -3.30
CA VAL A 111 10.13 -0.98 -3.98
C VAL A 111 9.76 -0.88 -5.46
N LYS A 112 9.65 -2.03 -6.15
CA LYS A 112 9.22 -2.07 -7.56
C LYS A 112 7.83 -1.49 -7.75
N PHE A 113 6.91 -1.80 -6.83
CA PHE A 113 5.56 -1.25 -6.85
C PHE A 113 5.55 0.27 -6.70
N ALA A 114 6.28 0.82 -5.74
CA ALA A 114 6.39 2.26 -5.52
C ALA A 114 6.94 2.97 -6.76
N VAL A 115 8.06 2.49 -7.30
CA VAL A 115 8.68 3.04 -8.52
C VAL A 115 7.71 2.95 -9.70
N PHE A 116 7.03 1.82 -9.89
CA PHE A 116 6.06 1.66 -10.96
C PHE A 116 4.85 2.60 -10.79
N CYS A 117 4.46 2.89 -9.55
CA CYS A 117 3.42 3.86 -9.25
C CYS A 117 3.87 5.33 -9.43
N GLY A 118 5.12 5.56 -9.83
CA GLY A 118 5.68 6.89 -10.09
C GLY A 118 6.19 7.58 -8.83
N PHE A 119 6.25 6.89 -7.70
CA PHE A 119 6.87 7.41 -6.48
C PHE A 119 8.38 7.50 -6.68
N ARG A 120 8.96 8.61 -6.21
CA ARG A 120 10.40 8.85 -6.25
C ARG A 120 10.99 8.81 -4.85
N PRO A 121 12.16 8.18 -4.65
CA PRO A 121 12.82 8.16 -3.35
C PRO A 121 13.18 9.59 -2.94
N LEU A 122 12.99 9.90 -1.66
CA LEU A 122 13.38 11.19 -1.06
C LEU A 122 14.79 11.16 -0.48
N GLY A 123 15.43 9.98 -0.39
CA GLY A 123 16.69 9.79 0.32
C GLY A 123 16.57 9.93 1.84
N LEU A 124 15.34 9.94 2.37
CA LEU A 124 15.03 9.94 3.79
C LEU A 124 14.80 8.51 4.27
N PHE A 125 15.48 8.12 5.34
CA PHE A 125 15.41 6.78 5.90
C PHE A 125 14.93 6.80 7.35
N VAL A 126 14.24 5.74 7.76
CA VAL A 126 13.87 5.49 9.15
C VAL A 126 14.17 4.04 9.50
N GLU A 127 14.61 3.80 10.73
CA GLU A 127 14.79 2.46 11.27
C GLU A 127 13.70 2.18 12.29
N ILE A 128 12.99 1.06 12.11
CA ILE A 128 11.91 0.60 12.98
C ILE A 128 12.15 -0.88 13.24
N ASP A 129 12.30 -1.27 14.51
CA ASP A 129 12.52 -2.66 14.93
C ASP A 129 13.65 -3.38 14.18
N GLY A 130 14.75 -2.67 13.90
CA GLY A 130 15.92 -3.19 13.18
C GLY A 130 15.73 -3.31 11.66
N ARG A 131 14.59 -2.87 11.12
CA ARG A 131 14.28 -2.84 9.69
C ARG A 131 14.43 -1.42 9.17
N ARG A 132 15.00 -1.28 7.98
CA ARG A 132 15.25 0.03 7.36
C ARG A 132 14.20 0.32 6.31
N PHE A 133 13.61 1.50 6.39
CA PHE A 133 12.60 1.98 5.46
C PHE A 133 13.07 3.26 4.78
N GLU A 134 12.61 3.46 3.56
CA GLU A 134 12.85 4.68 2.78
C GLU A 134 11.53 5.36 2.45
N TYR A 135 11.52 6.69 2.53
CA TYR A 135 10.38 7.50 2.11
C TYR A 135 10.42 7.77 0.62
N TYR A 136 9.24 7.66 0.00
CA TYR A 136 9.01 8.02 -1.38
C TYR A 136 7.85 9.02 -1.49
N GLU A 137 7.87 9.87 -2.51
CA GLU A 137 6.79 10.84 -2.78
C GLU A 137 6.36 10.79 -4.25
N VAL A 138 5.06 11.00 -4.49
CA VAL A 138 4.50 11.33 -5.81
C VAL A 138 3.85 12.71 -5.76
N LYS A 139 4.05 13.51 -6.81
CA LYS A 139 3.53 14.87 -6.99
C LYS A 139 2.63 14.97 -8.22
#